data_AF-A0A2W5DH24-F1
#
_entry.id   AF-A0A2W5DH24-F1
#
_cell.length_a   1.000
_cell.length_b   1.000
_cell.length_c   1.000
_cell.angle_alpha   90.00
_cell.angle_beta   90.00
_cell.angle_gamma   90.00
#
_symmetry.space_group_name_H-M   'P 1'
#
loop_
_entity.id
_entity.type
_entity.pdbx_description
1 polymer ?
#
loop_
_entity_poly.entity_id
_entity_poly.type
_entity_poly.pdbx_seq_one_letter_code
_entity_poly.pdbx_strand_id
1 'polypeptide(L)'
;MDMRHPVQSLTWALMRALEQDLAGSESALVNELLRTEAGPITVRPRVEDCTVVLFSQVWRAGDLGWVRGDEEERIEAETVVITGPAGDACVYVSTQLMYHVGHPNRRFFLDVAGQCMRARTQSSAYEGRDSADLEALDFEVAGALARISGALHGMDQPDAARVARALRDCVSQVEATAGLQQGLPVTAVQAVSG
;
A
#
# COMPACT_ATOMS: atom_id res chain seq x y z
N MET A 1 -11.34 -21.38 -14.50
CA MET A 1 -12.57 -21.58 -13.69
C MET A 1 -13.26 -20.21 -13.59
N ASP A 2 -14.56 -20.11 -13.90
CA ASP A 2 -15.29 -18.83 -13.88
C ASP A 2 -15.89 -18.62 -12.48
N MET A 3 -15.46 -17.58 -11.76
CA MET A 3 -15.87 -17.31 -10.37
C MET A 3 -16.80 -16.09 -10.25
N ARG A 4 -17.50 -15.75 -11.33
CA ARG A 4 -18.34 -14.55 -11.39
C ARG A 4 -19.67 -14.75 -10.69
N HIS A 5 -19.80 -14.18 -9.50
CA HIS A 5 -21.06 -14.09 -8.76
C HIS A 5 -21.16 -12.69 -8.12
N PRO A 6 -21.37 -11.64 -8.93
CA PRO A 6 -21.06 -10.26 -8.53
C PRO A 6 -21.92 -9.79 -7.36
N VAL A 7 -23.18 -10.23 -7.31
CA VAL A 7 -24.10 -9.93 -6.21
C VAL A 7 -23.66 -10.64 -4.93
N GLN A 8 -23.22 -11.89 -5.02
CA GLN A 8 -22.77 -12.67 -3.87
C GLN A 8 -21.45 -12.11 -3.32
N SER A 9 -20.48 -11.85 -4.20
CA SER A 9 -19.19 -11.26 -3.86
C SER A 9 -19.33 -9.89 -3.22
N LEU A 10 -20.16 -9.02 -3.80
CA LEU A 10 -20.45 -7.71 -3.26
C LEU A 10 -21.13 -7.79 -1.88
N THR A 11 -22.18 -8.59 -1.75
CA THR A 11 -22.93 -8.71 -0.49
C THR A 11 -22.04 -9.24 0.63
N TRP A 12 -21.25 -10.27 0.33
CA TRP A 12 -20.32 -10.86 1.28
C TRP A 12 -19.23 -9.87 1.70
N ALA A 13 -18.64 -9.15 0.73
CA ALA A 13 -17.61 -8.14 0.99
C ALA A 13 -18.16 -7.01 1.87
N LEU A 14 -19.36 -6.50 1.58
CA LEU A 14 -20.01 -5.46 2.38
C LEU A 14 -20.27 -5.92 3.82
N MET A 15 -20.83 -7.12 4.01
CA MET A 15 -21.06 -7.64 5.35
C MET A 15 -19.77 -7.74 6.15
N ARG A 16 -18.70 -8.30 5.54
CA ARG A 16 -17.39 -8.46 6.21
C ARG A 16 -16.74 -7.12 6.53
N ALA A 17 -16.76 -6.18 5.58
CA ALA A 17 -16.18 -4.85 5.74
C ALA A 17 -16.81 -4.09 6.90
N LEU A 18 -18.14 -4.05 6.97
CA LEU A 18 -18.86 -3.27 7.97
C LEU A 18 -18.78 -3.89 9.38
N GLU A 19 -18.78 -5.22 9.46
CA GLU A 19 -18.77 -5.92 10.75
C GLU A 19 -17.38 -6.04 11.36
N GLN A 20 -16.33 -6.21 10.53
CA GLN A 20 -15.03 -6.67 11.00
C GLN A 20 -13.85 -5.89 10.42
N ASP A 21 -13.78 -5.73 9.10
CA ASP A 21 -12.51 -5.39 8.46
C ASP A 21 -12.23 -3.88 8.40
N LEU A 22 -13.26 -3.03 8.31
CA LEU A 22 -13.09 -1.57 8.31
C LEU A 22 -12.97 -1.01 9.74
N ALA A 23 -12.15 0.04 9.86
CA ALA A 23 -12.03 0.81 11.07
C ALA A 23 -13.32 1.60 11.38
N GLY A 24 -13.61 1.76 12.67
CA GLY A 24 -14.70 2.63 13.12
C GLY A 24 -14.36 4.11 12.95
N SER A 25 -15.35 4.93 12.64
CA SER A 25 -15.19 6.38 12.58
C SER A 25 -15.58 7.04 13.90
N GLU A 26 -14.91 8.13 14.25
CA GLU A 26 -15.29 8.92 15.42
C GLU A 26 -16.61 9.65 15.17
N SER A 27 -17.55 9.51 16.10
CA SER A 27 -18.80 10.27 16.05
C SER A 27 -18.69 11.47 16.99
N ALA A 28 -18.63 12.68 16.42
CA ALA A 28 -18.56 13.92 17.20
C ALA A 28 -19.73 14.03 18.19
N LEU A 29 -20.95 13.69 17.75
CA LEU A 29 -22.16 13.72 18.57
C LEU A 29 -22.08 12.74 19.74
N VAL A 30 -21.64 11.51 19.50
CA VAL A 30 -21.53 10.49 20.57
C VAL A 30 -20.42 10.86 21.55
N ASN A 31 -19.29 11.35 21.04
CA ASN A 31 -18.19 11.83 21.88
C ASN A 31 -18.56 13.06 22.71
N GLU A 32 -19.43 13.93 22.21
CA GLU A 32 -19.94 15.09 22.95
C GLU A 32 -20.95 14.67 24.05
N LEU A 33 -21.85 13.73 23.74
CA LEU A 33 -22.91 13.29 24.65
C LEU A 33 -22.44 12.30 25.71
N LEU A 34 -21.47 11.44 25.39
CA LEU A 34 -21.02 10.34 26.23
C LEU A 34 -19.57 10.49 26.68
N ARG A 35 -19.03 11.73 26.75
CA ARG A 35 -17.64 12.03 27.12
C ARG A 35 -17.12 11.06 28.19
N THR A 36 -16.31 10.10 27.77
CA THR A 36 -15.68 9.10 28.63
C THR A 36 -14.20 9.44 28.82
N GLU A 37 -13.68 9.22 30.03
CA GLU A 37 -12.25 9.35 30.33
C GLU A 37 -11.38 8.30 29.59
N ALA A 38 -12.01 7.31 28.93
CA ALA A 38 -11.39 6.16 28.28
C ALA A 38 -11.01 6.36 26.79
N GLY A 39 -11.14 7.58 26.25
CA GLY A 39 -10.79 7.89 24.85
C GLY A 39 -12.02 8.05 23.92
N PRO A 40 -11.79 8.34 22.63
CA PRO A 40 -12.86 8.62 21.68
C PRO A 40 -13.68 7.37 21.37
N ILE A 41 -15.00 7.51 21.41
CA ILE A 41 -15.96 6.49 21.03
C ILE A 41 -16.01 6.43 19.50
N THR A 42 -15.68 5.26 18.96
CA THR A 42 -15.79 4.95 17.54
C THR A 42 -17.07 4.19 17.25
N VAL A 43 -17.71 4.52 16.13
CA VAL A 43 -18.94 3.88 15.66
C VAL A 43 -18.61 3.03 14.45
N ARG A 44 -19.30 1.89 14.31
CA ARG A 44 -19.13 1.04 13.14
C ARG A 44 -19.55 1.78 11.86
N PRO A 45 -18.82 1.58 10.75
CA PRO A 45 -19.21 2.15 9.46
C PRO A 45 -20.62 1.72 9.07
N ARG A 46 -21.32 2.60 8.37
CA ARG A 46 -22.60 2.29 7.73
C ARG A 46 -22.38 2.15 6.23
N VAL A 47 -23.27 1.41 5.57
CA VAL A 47 -23.24 1.26 4.10
C VAL A 47 -23.24 2.61 3.39
N GLU A 48 -24.01 3.58 3.90
CA GLU A 48 -24.15 4.93 3.34
C GLU A 48 -22.86 5.77 3.40
N ASP A 49 -21.95 5.42 4.31
CA ASP A 49 -20.69 6.13 4.53
C ASP A 49 -19.51 5.47 3.79
N CYS A 50 -19.75 4.36 3.09
CA CYS A 50 -18.74 3.59 2.38
C CYS A 50 -18.78 3.85 0.88
N THR A 51 -17.61 3.94 0.25
CA THR A 51 -17.49 3.91 -1.21
C THR A 51 -17.15 2.50 -1.67
N VAL A 52 -17.87 2.00 -2.67
CA VAL A 52 -17.69 0.65 -3.19
C VAL A 52 -17.37 0.70 -4.68
N VAL A 53 -16.32 0.02 -5.08
CA VAL A 53 -15.97 -0.19 -6.49
C VAL A 53 -15.87 -1.70 -6.75
N LEU A 54 -16.61 -2.19 -7.73
CA LEU A 54 -16.60 -3.59 -8.17
C LEU A 54 -16.16 -3.64 -9.64
N PHE A 55 -15.18 -4.48 -9.93
CA PHE A 55 -14.72 -4.74 -11.29
C PHE A 55 -14.12 -6.14 -11.41
N SER A 56 -13.92 -6.61 -12.64
CA SER A 56 -13.24 -7.87 -12.92
C SER A 56 -11.79 -7.60 -13.30
N GLN A 57 -10.86 -8.40 -12.79
CA GLN A 57 -9.47 -8.38 -13.24
C GLN A 57 -8.90 -9.79 -13.25
N VAL A 58 -7.78 -9.96 -13.96
CA VAL A 58 -7.06 -11.22 -14.03
C VAL A 58 -5.99 -11.25 -12.94
N TRP A 59 -6.04 -12.30 -12.11
CA TRP A 59 -5.10 -12.57 -11.03
C TRP A 59 -4.24 -13.79 -11.36
N ARG A 60 -3.05 -13.89 -10.77
CA ARG A 60 -2.34 -15.17 -10.72
C ARG A 60 -2.85 -15.98 -9.53
N ALA A 61 -2.97 -17.29 -9.68
CA ALA A 61 -3.41 -18.18 -8.60
C ALA A 61 -2.55 -18.03 -7.34
N GLY A 62 -1.22 -17.88 -7.52
CA GLY A 62 -0.28 -17.63 -6.43
C GLY A 62 -0.56 -16.32 -5.67
N ASP A 63 -1.01 -15.26 -6.35
CA ASP A 63 -1.33 -13.96 -5.73
C ASP A 63 -2.56 -14.05 -4.82
N LEU A 64 -3.47 -14.99 -5.11
CA LEU A 64 -4.67 -15.26 -4.31
C LEU A 64 -4.41 -16.24 -3.14
N GLY A 65 -3.21 -16.82 -3.07
CA GLY A 65 -2.84 -17.83 -2.07
C GLY A 65 -3.49 -19.20 -2.32
N TRP A 66 -3.87 -19.51 -3.56
CA TRP A 66 -4.44 -20.81 -3.89
C TRP A 66 -3.34 -21.84 -4.15
N VAL A 67 -3.20 -22.77 -3.22
CA VAL A 67 -2.16 -23.83 -3.24
C VAL A 67 -2.58 -25.05 -4.10
N ARG A 68 -3.76 -25.02 -4.71
CA ARG A 68 -4.29 -26.11 -5.56
C ARG A 68 -4.30 -25.69 -7.03
N GLY A 69 -3.12 -25.55 -7.63
CA GLY A 69 -2.96 -25.21 -9.04
C GLY A 69 -1.52 -24.93 -9.42
N ASP A 70 -1.29 -24.68 -10.70
CA ASP A 70 -0.06 -24.06 -11.17
C ASP A 70 -0.07 -22.60 -10.68
N GLU A 71 0.99 -22.16 -10.00
CA GLU A 71 1.06 -20.79 -9.43
C GLU A 71 0.98 -19.71 -10.53
N GLU A 72 1.32 -20.08 -11.77
CA GLU A 72 1.20 -19.21 -12.95
C GLU A 72 -0.19 -19.20 -13.59
N GLU A 73 -1.14 -20.02 -13.12
CA GLU A 73 -2.50 -20.04 -13.63
C GLU A 73 -3.14 -18.66 -13.47
N ARG A 74 -3.72 -18.16 -14.56
CA ARG A 74 -4.40 -16.86 -14.60
C ARG A 74 -5.91 -17.06 -14.43
N ILE A 75 -6.46 -16.44 -13.40
CA ILE A 75 -7.87 -16.54 -13.03
C ILE A 75 -8.50 -15.17 -13.16
N GLU A 76 -9.58 -15.07 -13.93
CA GLU A 76 -10.43 -13.90 -13.93
C GLU A 76 -11.37 -13.96 -12.72
N ALA A 77 -11.31 -12.93 -11.87
CA ALA A 77 -12.12 -12.86 -10.65
C ALA A 77 -12.64 -11.43 -10.39
N GLU A 78 -13.72 -11.37 -9.64
CA GLU A 78 -14.34 -10.12 -9.19
C GLU A 78 -13.51 -9.53 -8.05
N THR A 79 -13.19 -8.25 -8.16
CA THR A 79 -12.47 -7.49 -7.15
C THR A 79 -13.41 -6.42 -6.61
N VAL A 80 -13.64 -6.46 -5.30
CA VAL A 80 -14.46 -5.49 -4.58
C VAL A 80 -13.53 -4.65 -3.71
N VAL A 81 -13.54 -3.35 -3.94
CA VAL A 81 -12.81 -2.38 -3.12
C VAL A 81 -13.84 -1.58 -2.32
N ILE A 82 -13.66 -1.57 -1.00
CA ILE A 82 -14.54 -0.84 -0.08
C ILE A 82 -13.68 0.15 0.70
N THR A 83 -13.95 1.44 0.54
CA THR A 83 -13.33 2.52 1.30
C THR A 83 -14.25 2.95 2.43
N GLY A 84 -13.73 2.94 3.66
CA GLY A 84 -14.46 3.29 4.87
C GLY A 84 -14.40 4.79 5.22
N PRO A 85 -15.28 5.25 6.10
CA PRO A 85 -15.33 6.65 6.55
C PRO A 85 -14.12 7.07 7.40
N ALA A 86 -13.38 6.11 7.97
CA ALA A 86 -12.12 6.37 8.66
C ALA A 86 -10.96 6.64 7.69
N GLY A 87 -11.21 6.53 6.38
CA GLY A 87 -10.22 6.73 5.32
C GLY A 87 -9.40 5.48 4.99
N ASP A 88 -9.67 4.35 5.66
CA ASP A 88 -9.09 3.05 5.35
C ASP A 88 -9.82 2.34 4.20
N ALA A 89 -9.22 1.29 3.65
CA ALA A 89 -9.85 0.52 2.58
C ALA A 89 -9.57 -0.98 2.66
N CYS A 90 -10.55 -1.77 2.26
CA CYS A 90 -10.44 -3.23 2.14
C CYS A 90 -10.53 -3.64 0.67
N VAL A 91 -9.67 -4.57 0.26
CA VAL A 91 -9.71 -5.18 -1.07
C VAL A 91 -10.09 -6.64 -0.92
N TYR A 92 -11.15 -7.05 -1.61
CA TYR A 92 -11.66 -8.40 -1.65
C TYR A 92 -11.57 -8.95 -3.07
N VAL A 93 -11.30 -10.25 -3.18
CA VAL A 93 -11.38 -10.98 -4.45
C VAL A 93 -12.34 -12.14 -4.26
N SER A 94 -13.38 -12.20 -5.11
CA SER A 94 -14.52 -13.11 -4.98
C SER A 94 -15.16 -13.05 -3.59
N THR A 95 -14.85 -13.97 -2.69
CA THR A 95 -15.37 -14.03 -1.30
C THR A 95 -14.24 -14.15 -0.29
N GLN A 96 -13.11 -13.50 -0.56
CA GLN A 96 -11.92 -13.54 0.29
C GLN A 96 -11.36 -12.14 0.47
N LEU A 97 -11.00 -11.79 1.71
CA LEU A 97 -10.21 -10.58 1.98
C LEU A 97 -8.79 -10.80 1.48
N MET A 98 -8.34 -9.94 0.57
CA MET A 98 -6.97 -9.94 0.06
C MET A 98 -6.06 -9.18 1.02
N TYR A 99 -6.41 -7.92 1.33
CA TYR A 99 -5.69 -7.08 2.28
C TYR A 99 -6.54 -5.87 2.71
N HIS A 100 -6.13 -5.31 3.84
CA HIS A 100 -6.60 -4.03 4.38
C HIS A 100 -5.48 -3.01 4.23
N VAL A 101 -5.84 -1.78 3.86
CA VAL A 101 -4.96 -0.63 3.71
C VAL A 101 -5.43 0.42 4.71
N GLY A 102 -4.61 0.71 5.72
CA GLY A 102 -4.98 1.59 6.81
C GLY A 102 -5.02 3.05 6.36
N HIS A 103 -4.04 3.44 5.54
CA HIS A 103 -3.92 4.77 4.97
C HIS A 103 -3.64 4.64 3.45
N PRO A 104 -4.70 4.52 2.63
CA PRO A 104 -4.59 4.42 1.19
C PRO A 104 -3.95 5.67 0.60
N ASN A 105 -2.87 5.47 -0.14
CA ASN A 105 -2.15 6.52 -0.85
C ASN A 105 -2.79 6.79 -2.23
N ARG A 106 -2.30 7.79 -2.97
CA ARG A 106 -2.78 8.14 -4.32
C ARG A 106 -2.67 6.97 -5.27
N ARG A 107 -1.60 6.17 -5.17
CA ARG A 107 -1.41 4.98 -6.03
C ARG A 107 -2.56 3.99 -5.88
N PHE A 108 -3.06 3.80 -4.65
CA PHE A 108 -4.25 2.99 -4.42
C PHE A 108 -5.43 3.50 -5.26
N PHE A 109 -5.75 4.80 -5.18
CA PHE A 109 -6.87 5.36 -5.92
C PHE A 109 -6.66 5.35 -7.45
N LEU A 110 -5.42 5.51 -7.93
CA LEU A 110 -5.08 5.37 -9.35
C LEU A 110 -5.27 3.93 -9.84
N ASP A 111 -4.82 2.94 -9.07
CA ASP A 111 -4.99 1.52 -9.41
C ASP A 111 -6.48 1.10 -9.33
N VAL A 112 -7.26 1.67 -8.40
CA VAL A 112 -8.73 1.50 -8.34
C VAL A 112 -9.40 2.09 -9.59
N ALA A 113 -9.05 3.32 -9.98
CA ALA A 113 -9.58 3.96 -11.18
C ALA A 113 -9.17 3.22 -12.47
N GLY A 114 -7.94 2.68 -12.48
CA GLY A 114 -7.42 1.83 -13.55
C GLY A 114 -7.93 0.40 -13.53
N GLN A 115 -8.73 0.01 -12.54
CA GLN A 115 -9.27 -1.33 -12.35
C GLN A 115 -8.17 -2.42 -12.35
N CYS A 116 -7.05 -2.12 -11.69
CA CYS A 116 -5.86 -2.96 -11.69
C CYS A 116 -5.21 -3.04 -10.29
N MET A 117 -5.87 -3.71 -9.36
CA MET A 117 -5.32 -3.91 -8.02
C MET A 117 -4.13 -4.86 -8.04
N ARG A 118 -3.20 -4.61 -7.12
CA ARG A 118 -2.00 -5.42 -6.93
C ARG A 118 -2.23 -6.63 -6.05
N ALA A 119 -1.35 -7.62 -6.20
CA ALA A 119 -1.28 -8.79 -5.33
C ALA A 119 -0.99 -8.40 -3.88
N ARG A 120 -1.38 -9.27 -2.95
CA ARG A 120 -1.15 -9.07 -1.50
C ARG A 120 0.31 -8.81 -1.14
N THR A 121 1.26 -9.42 -1.84
CA THR A 121 2.70 -9.23 -1.65
C THR A 121 3.16 -7.79 -1.93
N GLN A 122 2.37 -7.03 -2.69
CA GLN A 122 2.63 -5.63 -3.04
C GLN A 122 1.67 -4.66 -2.33
N SER A 123 0.86 -5.13 -1.38
CA SER A 123 -0.11 -4.29 -0.67
C SER A 123 0.54 -3.13 0.09
N SER A 124 1.80 -3.29 0.54
CA SER A 124 2.57 -2.22 1.17
C SER A 124 2.79 -1.00 0.25
N ALA A 125 2.69 -1.16 -1.07
CA ALA A 125 2.77 -0.05 -2.02
C ALA A 125 1.55 0.88 -1.97
N TYR A 126 0.49 0.49 -1.26
CA TYR A 126 -0.72 1.29 -1.05
C TYR A 126 -0.76 2.01 0.30
N GLU A 127 0.18 1.70 1.19
CA GLU A 127 0.20 2.27 2.54
C GLU A 127 1.07 3.52 2.58
N GLY A 128 0.51 4.61 3.11
CA GLY A 128 1.26 5.85 3.34
C GLY A 128 0.40 7.09 3.18
N ARG A 129 0.81 8.16 3.88
CA ARG A 129 0.25 9.48 3.62
C ARG A 129 0.98 10.08 2.44
N ASP A 130 0.36 10.07 1.27
CA ASP A 130 0.79 10.91 0.14
C ASP A 130 0.48 12.37 0.48
N SER A 131 1.40 13.06 1.15
CA SER A 131 1.39 14.52 1.06
C SER A 131 1.96 14.91 -0.30
N ALA A 132 1.45 15.99 -0.89
CA ALA A 132 1.99 16.52 -2.15
C ALA A 132 3.50 16.81 -2.05
N ASP A 133 3.97 17.15 -0.85
CA ASP A 133 5.39 17.40 -0.57
C ASP A 133 6.23 16.12 -0.64
N LEU A 134 5.70 14.98 -0.16
CA LEU A 134 6.37 13.68 -0.24
C LEU A 134 6.42 13.18 -1.70
N GLU A 135 5.37 13.41 -2.48
CA GLU A 135 5.36 13.09 -3.91
C GLU A 135 6.39 13.92 -4.70
N ALA A 136 6.44 15.23 -4.47
CA ALA A 136 7.43 16.09 -5.10
C ALA A 136 8.85 15.63 -4.77
N LEU A 137 9.10 15.28 -3.51
CA LEU A 137 10.39 14.73 -3.07
C LEU A 137 10.72 13.42 -3.77
N ASP A 138 9.79 12.47 -3.83
CA ASP A 138 10.00 11.16 -4.48
C ASP A 138 10.34 11.31 -5.97
N PHE A 139 9.63 12.18 -6.69
CA PHE A 139 9.93 12.47 -8.10
C PHE A 139 11.31 13.11 -8.28
N GLU A 140 11.67 14.07 -7.42
CA GLU A 140 12.98 14.73 -7.47
C GLU A 140 14.12 13.75 -7.15
N VAL A 141 13.94 12.89 -6.14
CA VAL A 141 14.91 11.87 -5.72
C VAL A 141 15.08 10.83 -6.83
N ALA A 142 13.99 10.29 -7.39
CA ALA A 142 14.06 9.34 -8.49
C ALA A 142 14.77 9.94 -9.73
N GLY A 143 14.44 11.19 -10.08
CA GLY A 143 15.10 11.91 -11.17
C GLY A 143 16.58 12.17 -10.91
N ALA A 144 16.96 12.54 -9.70
CA ALA A 144 18.35 12.74 -9.30
C ALA A 144 19.16 11.42 -9.35
N LEU A 145 18.59 10.34 -8.82
CA LEU A 145 19.22 9.02 -8.86
C LEU A 145 19.42 8.50 -10.29
N ALA A 146 18.45 8.72 -11.18
CA ALA A 146 18.59 8.36 -12.59
C ALA A 146 19.74 9.14 -13.26
N ARG A 147 19.86 10.44 -13.00
CA ARG A 147 20.96 11.28 -13.52
C ARG A 147 22.32 10.83 -12.99
N ILE A 148 22.42 10.54 -11.69
CA ILE A 148 23.65 10.04 -11.07
C ILE A 148 24.02 8.68 -11.67
N SER A 149 23.06 7.77 -11.80
CA SER A 149 23.29 6.43 -12.36
C SER A 149 23.74 6.48 -13.82
N GLY A 150 23.18 7.41 -14.61
CA GLY A 150 23.64 7.69 -15.97
C GLY A 150 25.04 8.29 -16.02
N ALA A 151 25.36 9.22 -15.13
CA ALA A 151 26.70 9.83 -15.04
C ALA A 151 27.78 8.80 -14.62
N LEU A 152 27.44 7.90 -13.69
CA LEU A 152 28.34 6.85 -13.21
C LEU A 152 28.68 5.80 -14.28
N HIS A 153 27.78 5.55 -15.24
CA HIS A 153 28.05 4.62 -16.35
C HIS A 153 29.22 5.06 -17.25
N GLY A 154 29.55 6.35 -17.26
CA GLY A 154 30.65 6.92 -18.06
C GLY A 154 31.92 7.25 -17.27
N MET A 155 32.00 6.88 -15.99
CA MET A 155 33.12 7.25 -15.10
C MET A 155 34.05 6.07 -14.81
N ASP A 156 35.33 6.38 -14.58
CA ASP A 156 36.30 5.43 -14.06
C ASP A 156 36.03 5.10 -12.58
N GLN A 157 36.40 3.89 -12.15
CA GLN A 157 36.17 3.40 -10.78
C GLN A 157 36.57 4.35 -9.63
N PRO A 158 37.72 5.06 -9.64
CA PRO A 158 38.09 5.93 -8.53
C PRO A 158 37.15 7.14 -8.38
N ASP A 159 36.62 7.67 -9.48
CA ASP A 159 35.69 8.80 -9.44
C ASP A 159 34.27 8.35 -9.07
N ALA A 160 33.84 7.18 -9.55
CA ALA A 160 32.59 6.55 -9.10
C ALA A 160 32.61 6.30 -7.57
N ALA A 161 33.74 5.85 -7.02
CA ALA A 161 33.91 5.64 -5.58
C ALA A 161 33.86 6.94 -4.77
N ARG A 162 34.33 8.07 -5.33
CA ARG A 162 34.22 9.40 -4.72
C ARG A 162 32.78 9.88 -4.66
N VAL A 163 32.01 9.71 -5.75
CA VAL A 163 30.58 10.04 -5.80
C VAL A 163 29.80 9.21 -4.78
N ALA A 164 30.07 7.91 -4.68
CA ALA A 164 29.44 7.03 -3.70
C ALA A 164 29.77 7.39 -2.23
N ARG A 165 30.92 8.02 -1.99
CA ARG A 165 31.28 8.53 -0.65
C ARG A 165 30.52 9.82 -0.34
N ALA A 166 30.48 10.76 -1.27
CA ALA A 166 29.72 12.00 -1.12
C ALA A 166 28.22 11.76 -0.89
N LEU A 167 27.62 10.78 -1.58
CA LEU A 167 26.22 10.40 -1.34
C LEU A 167 25.99 9.84 0.06
N ARG A 168 26.93 9.05 0.60
CA ARG A 168 26.85 8.55 1.98
C ARG A 168 26.95 9.69 2.99
N ASP A 169 27.80 10.66 2.74
CA ASP A 169 27.92 11.85 3.60
C ASP A 169 26.60 12.64 3.59
N CYS A 170 25.97 12.83 2.42
CA CYS A 170 24.65 13.45 2.32
C CYS A 170 23.57 12.67 3.07
N VAL A 171 23.52 11.35 2.93
CA VAL A 171 22.57 10.49 3.68
C VAL A 171 22.75 10.67 5.19
N SER A 172 23.99 10.64 5.68
CA SER A 172 24.26 10.82 7.11
C SER A 172 23.83 12.19 7.67
N GLN A 173 23.95 13.25 6.86
CA GLN A 173 23.48 14.59 7.24
C GLN A 173 21.95 14.66 7.29
N VAL A 174 21.26 14.00 6.36
CA VAL A 174 19.80 13.91 6.35
C VAL A 174 19.31 13.11 7.55
N GLU A 175 19.91 11.97 7.85
CA GLU A 175 19.58 11.14 9.04
C GLU A 175 19.75 11.91 10.35
N ALA A 176 20.84 12.68 10.47
CA ALA A 176 21.09 13.53 11.63
C ALA A 176 20.03 14.63 11.79
N THR A 177 19.57 15.21 10.68
CA THR A 177 18.56 16.27 10.68
C THR A 177 17.15 15.72 10.97
N ALA A 178 16.86 14.51 10.50
CA ALA A 178 15.59 13.82 10.73
C ALA A 178 15.45 13.22 12.15
N GLY A 179 16.51 13.29 12.98
CA GLY A 179 16.52 12.70 14.32
C GLY A 179 16.56 11.16 14.33
N LEU A 180 16.92 10.52 13.21
CA LEU A 180 16.94 9.06 13.04
C LEU A 180 18.20 8.38 13.61
N GLN A 181 18.86 8.99 14.59
CA GLN A 181 19.96 8.32 15.29
C GLN A 181 19.41 7.29 16.28
N GLN A 182 19.08 6.09 15.79
CA GLN A 182 19.38 4.82 16.44
C GLN A 182 19.04 3.61 15.54
N GLY A 183 20.09 3.07 14.90
CA GLY A 183 20.36 1.62 14.84
C GLY A 183 19.62 0.78 13.80
N LEU A 184 20.21 0.61 12.62
CA LEU A 184 20.20 -0.66 11.88
C LEU A 184 21.58 -0.87 11.24
N PRO A 185 22.25 -2.02 11.45
CA PRO A 185 23.53 -2.29 10.83
C PRO A 185 23.34 -2.49 9.33
N VAL A 186 24.16 -1.80 8.54
CA VAL A 186 24.33 -2.06 7.11
C VAL A 186 24.93 -3.47 6.98
N THR A 187 24.09 -4.47 6.79
CA THR A 187 24.55 -5.79 6.37
C THR A 187 25.07 -5.64 4.94
N ALA A 188 26.38 -5.74 4.80
CA ALA A 188 27.08 -5.71 3.54
C ALA A 188 26.45 -6.71 2.56
N VAL A 189 26.03 -6.21 1.40
CA VAL A 189 25.83 -7.05 0.21
C VAL A 189 27.21 -7.58 -0.17
N GLN A 190 27.55 -8.77 0.31
CA GLN A 190 28.64 -9.55 -0.26
C GLN A 190 28.19 -10.00 -1.65
N ALA A 191 28.81 -9.41 -2.66
CA ALA A 191 28.90 -10.00 -3.98
C ALA A 191 29.61 -11.35 -3.85
N VAL A 192 28.86 -12.44 -4.02
CA VAL A 192 29.45 -13.75 -4.29
C VAL A 192 29.57 -13.85 -5.80
N SER A 193 30.77 -13.53 -6.29
CA SER A 193 31.25 -14.03 -7.57
C SER A 193 31.74 -15.46 -7.36
N GLY A 194 31.09 -16.40 -8.04
CA GLY A 194 31.47 -17.82 -8.15
C GLY A 194 30.65 -18.46 -9.24
#